data_AF-A0A328U296-F1
#
_entry.id   AF-A0A328U296-F1
#
_cell.length_a   1.000
_cell.length_b   1.000
_cell.length_c   1.000
_cell.angle_alpha   90.00
_cell.angle_beta   90.00
_cell.angle_gamma   90.00
#
_symmetry.space_group_name_H-M   'P 1'
#
loop_
_entity.id
_entity.type
_entity.pdbx_description
1 polymer ?
#
loop_
_entity_poly.entity_id
_entity_poly.type
_entity_poly.pdbx_seq_one_letter_code
_entity_poly.pdbx_strand_id
1 'polypeptide(L)'
;MAEIGRIVCISGHIMKLVSKGDIAMKFMGAVVAFFVTEFMFHMMDAFAAGLKADTPIERIGAVLCGITVLAILMAVFRKFFSRSFYNGFVVAVGLFLSFDIAVFHWVFQLHRITNGPEANWLEPVFVVSGIVFVAHGVKKDRALKNTGERSDVSLPL
;
A
#
# COMPACT_ATOMS: atom_id res chain seq x y z
N MET A 1 3.22 46.40 25.90
CA MET A 1 2.70 45.00 25.98
C MET A 1 1.68 44.62 24.89
N ALA A 2 1.22 45.55 24.02
CA ALA A 2 0.18 45.25 23.03
C ALA A 2 0.66 44.63 21.69
N GLU A 3 1.97 44.66 21.40
CA GLU A 3 2.50 44.15 20.12
C GLU A 3 2.82 42.65 20.12
N ILE A 4 3.21 42.08 21.26
CA ILE A 4 3.55 40.65 21.38
C ILE A 4 2.31 39.76 21.14
N GLY A 5 1.12 40.24 21.52
CA GLY A 5 -0.15 39.53 21.30
C GLY A 5 -0.55 39.40 19.82
N ARG A 6 -0.15 40.35 18.94
CA ARG A 6 -0.48 40.27 17.50
C ARG A 6 0.35 39.22 16.77
N ILE A 7 1.61 39.05 17.15
CA ILE A 7 2.52 38.06 16.54
C ILE A 7 2.06 36.62 16.82
N VAL A 8 1.60 36.35 18.05
CA VAL A 8 1.06 35.03 18.44
C VAL A 8 -0.25 34.72 17.70
N CYS A 9 -1.12 35.71 17.50
CA CYS A 9 -2.40 35.53 16.81
C CYS A 9 -2.24 35.24 15.30
N ILE A 10 -1.24 35.85 14.65
CA ILE A 10 -0.91 35.59 13.24
C ILE A 10 -0.34 34.17 13.06
N SER A 11 0.50 33.70 13.99
CA SER A 11 1.08 32.36 13.95
C SER A 11 0.03 31.23 13.99
N GLY A 12 -0.99 31.37 14.86
CA GLY A 12 -2.10 30.40 14.92
C GLY A 12 -2.98 30.36 13.66
N HIS A 13 -3.12 31.48 12.95
CA HIS A 13 -3.88 31.55 11.70
C HIS A 13 -3.11 30.96 10.52
N ILE A 14 -1.80 31.22 10.44
CA ILE A 14 -0.92 30.63 9.42
C ILE A 14 -0.83 29.10 9.60
N MET A 15 -0.76 28.61 10.84
CA MET A 15 -0.69 27.17 11.12
C MET A 15 -2.00 26.43 10.80
N LYS A 16 -3.16 27.09 10.98
CA LYS A 16 -4.46 26.56 10.50
C LYS A 16 -4.58 26.56 8.98
N LEU A 17 -3.95 27.51 8.28
CA LEU A 17 -3.96 27.58 6.82
C LEU A 17 -3.02 26.53 6.19
N VAL A 18 -1.84 26.30 6.77
CA VAL A 18 -0.91 25.23 6.36
C VAL A 18 -1.52 23.85 6.60
N SER A 19 -2.16 23.63 7.76
CA SER A 19 -2.84 22.36 8.07
C SER A 19 -4.03 22.07 7.13
N LYS A 20 -4.80 23.10 6.72
CA LYS A 20 -5.87 22.96 5.72
C LYS A 20 -5.33 22.61 4.32
N GLY A 21 -4.19 23.17 3.93
CA GLY A 21 -3.51 22.86 2.66
C GLY A 21 -3.07 21.40 2.58
N ASP A 22 -2.55 20.85 3.69
CA ASP A 22 -2.17 19.44 3.79
C ASP A 22 -3.36 18.49 3.70
N ILE A 23 -4.50 18.85 4.30
CA ILE A 23 -5.73 18.05 4.21
C ILE A 23 -6.27 18.05 2.78
N ALA A 24 -6.27 19.21 2.11
CA ALA A 24 -6.71 19.33 0.72
C ALA A 24 -5.81 18.51 -0.24
N MET A 25 -4.50 18.56 -0.05
CA MET A 25 -3.53 17.77 -0.84
C MET A 25 -3.66 16.26 -0.59
N LYS A 26 -3.87 15.84 0.67
CA LYS A 26 -4.14 14.44 1.02
C LYS A 26 -5.47 13.96 0.45
N PHE A 27 -6.50 14.80 0.48
CA PHE A 27 -7.81 14.51 -0.10
C PHE A 27 -7.73 14.42 -1.64
N MET A 28 -7.01 15.34 -2.29
CA MET A 28 -6.69 15.25 -3.71
C MET A 28 -5.95 13.96 -4.05
N GLY A 29 -4.96 13.57 -3.24
CA GLY A 29 -4.26 12.30 -3.41
C GLY A 29 -5.19 11.10 -3.31
N ALA A 30 -6.11 11.10 -2.35
CA ALA A 30 -7.12 10.04 -2.19
C ALA A 30 -8.11 10.01 -3.38
N VAL A 31 -8.55 11.18 -3.87
CA VAL A 31 -9.45 11.30 -5.02
C VAL A 31 -8.77 10.83 -6.30
N VAL A 32 -7.52 11.26 -6.54
CA VAL A 32 -6.73 10.81 -7.69
C VAL A 32 -6.49 9.31 -7.62
N ALA A 33 -6.13 8.78 -6.44
CA ALA A 33 -5.99 7.33 -6.26
C ALA A 33 -7.30 6.60 -6.57
N PHE A 34 -8.44 7.09 -6.07
CA PHE A 34 -9.75 6.54 -6.36
C PHE A 34 -10.04 6.50 -7.88
N PHE A 35 -9.87 7.62 -8.58
CA PHE A 35 -10.11 7.68 -10.03
C PHE A 35 -9.13 6.81 -10.84
N VAL A 36 -7.85 6.78 -10.47
CA VAL A 36 -6.86 5.92 -11.14
C VAL A 36 -7.19 4.45 -10.92
N THR A 37 -7.55 4.06 -9.69
CA THR A 37 -7.98 2.70 -9.37
C THR A 37 -9.24 2.34 -10.15
N GLU A 38 -10.24 3.22 -10.20
CA GLU A 38 -11.50 2.96 -10.91
C GLU A 38 -11.33 2.87 -12.43
N PHE A 39 -10.47 3.71 -12.99
CA PHE A 39 -10.09 3.64 -14.40
C PHE A 39 -9.33 2.35 -14.73
N MET A 40 -8.43 1.92 -13.85
CA MET A 40 -7.70 0.65 -14.01
C MET A 40 -8.65 -0.55 -13.92
N PHE A 41 -9.64 -0.53 -13.03
CA PHE A 41 -10.65 -1.59 -12.92
C PHE A 41 -11.54 -1.70 -14.15
N HIS A 42 -12.02 -0.57 -14.69
CA HIS A 42 -12.81 -0.57 -15.92
C HIS A 42 -11.99 -1.01 -17.16
N MET A 43 -10.70 -0.65 -17.22
CA MET A 43 -9.81 -1.22 -18.24
C MET A 43 -9.61 -2.73 -18.04
N MET A 44 -9.50 -3.20 -16.80
CA MET A 44 -9.41 -4.63 -16.50
C MET A 44 -10.66 -5.39 -16.93
N ASP A 45 -11.86 -4.87 -16.68
CA ASP A 45 -13.12 -5.50 -17.13
C ASP A 45 -13.20 -5.55 -18.67
N ALA A 46 -12.72 -4.51 -19.35
CA ALA A 46 -12.65 -4.48 -20.81
C ALA A 46 -11.65 -5.50 -21.40
N PHE A 47 -10.54 -5.78 -20.69
CA PHE A 47 -9.58 -6.83 -21.08
C PHE A 47 -9.99 -8.24 -20.62
N ALA A 48 -10.77 -8.36 -19.54
CA ALA A 48 -11.24 -9.63 -18.98
C ALA A 48 -12.36 -10.29 -19.80
N ALA A 49 -13.10 -9.51 -20.60
CA ALA A 49 -14.20 -10.01 -21.44
C ALA A 49 -13.80 -10.99 -22.57
N GLY A 50 -12.50 -11.31 -22.73
CA GLY A 50 -12.03 -12.28 -23.74
C GLY A 50 -10.70 -12.99 -23.45
N LEU A 51 -10.05 -12.76 -22.30
CA LEU A 51 -8.76 -13.37 -21.93
C LEU A 51 -8.89 -14.20 -20.65
N LYS A 52 -9.85 -15.12 -20.61
CA LYS A 52 -9.88 -16.12 -19.55
C LYS A 52 -8.76 -17.11 -19.79
N ALA A 53 -7.80 -17.18 -18.87
CA ALA A 53 -6.71 -18.14 -18.94
C ALA A 53 -7.27 -19.56 -18.70
N ASP A 54 -7.54 -20.26 -19.79
CA ASP A 54 -8.15 -21.59 -19.76
C ASP A 54 -7.08 -22.68 -19.57
N THR A 55 -5.84 -22.42 -20.00
CA THR A 55 -4.72 -23.35 -19.81
C THR A 55 -3.93 -23.06 -18.51
N PRO A 56 -3.36 -24.09 -17.85
CA PRO A 56 -2.51 -23.90 -16.67
C PRO A 56 -1.31 -22.97 -16.93
N ILE A 57 -0.77 -22.99 -18.15
CA ILE A 57 0.38 -22.16 -18.53
C ILE A 57 0.01 -20.68 -18.66
N GLU A 58 -1.17 -20.36 -19.19
CA GLU A 58 -1.67 -18.98 -19.24
C GLU A 58 -1.93 -18.44 -17.84
N ARG A 59 -2.44 -19.27 -16.92
CA ARG A 59 -2.68 -18.87 -15.52
C ARG A 59 -1.38 -18.56 -14.80
N ILE A 60 -0.38 -19.43 -14.92
CA ILE A 60 0.96 -19.18 -14.36
C ILE A 60 1.57 -17.93 -15.00
N GLY A 61 1.42 -17.74 -16.32
CA GLY A 61 1.86 -16.55 -17.03
C GLY A 61 1.22 -15.27 -16.49
N ALA A 62 -0.09 -15.28 -16.25
CA ALA A 62 -0.82 -14.16 -15.66
C ALA A 62 -0.34 -13.84 -14.24
N VAL A 63 -0.13 -14.86 -13.41
CA VAL A 63 0.42 -14.71 -12.05
C VAL A 63 1.82 -14.11 -12.08
N LEU A 64 2.72 -14.61 -12.94
CA LEU A 64 4.08 -14.09 -13.09
C LEU A 64 4.09 -12.64 -13.60
N CYS A 65 3.18 -12.30 -14.53
CA CYS A 65 3.01 -10.93 -14.99
C CYS A 65 2.60 -10.01 -13.84
N GLY A 66 1.61 -10.42 -13.04
CA GLY A 66 1.16 -9.68 -11.85
C GLY A 66 2.29 -9.47 -10.82
N ILE A 67 3.07 -10.51 -10.52
CA ILE A 67 4.24 -10.42 -9.64
C ILE A 67 5.27 -9.42 -10.19
N THR A 68 5.53 -9.46 -11.50
CA THR A 68 6.51 -8.57 -12.15
C THR A 68 6.07 -7.11 -12.06
N VAL A 69 4.81 -6.82 -12.37
CA VAL A 69 4.23 -5.48 -12.26
C VAL A 69 4.27 -4.98 -10.81
N LEU A 70 3.89 -5.83 -9.86
CA LEU A 70 3.97 -5.51 -8.44
C LEU A 70 5.41 -5.19 -8.00
N ALA A 71 6.39 -5.99 -8.44
CA ALA A 71 7.80 -5.75 -8.12
C ALA A 71 8.30 -4.40 -8.68
N ILE A 72 7.90 -4.03 -9.91
CA ILE A 72 8.20 -2.73 -10.51
C ILE A 72 7.58 -1.60 -9.68
N LEU A 73 6.30 -1.72 -9.31
CA LEU A 73 5.60 -0.75 -8.46
C LEU A 73 6.28 -0.60 -7.10
N MET A 74 6.67 -1.70 -6.45
CA MET A 74 7.44 -1.66 -5.21
C MET A 74 8.76 -0.91 -5.39
N ALA A 75 9.50 -1.16 -6.47
CA ALA A 75 10.76 -0.47 -6.75
C ALA A 75 10.56 1.04 -6.99
N VAL A 76 9.53 1.40 -7.74
CA VAL A 76 9.14 2.80 -7.99
C VAL A 76 8.77 3.47 -6.66
N PHE A 77 7.89 2.87 -5.87
CA PHE A 77 7.43 3.48 -4.62
C PHE A 77 8.54 3.62 -3.59
N ARG A 78 9.47 2.66 -3.55
CA ARG A 78 10.68 2.76 -2.73
C ARG A 78 11.55 3.97 -3.09
N LYS A 79 11.59 4.36 -4.38
CA LYS A 79 12.41 5.46 -4.87
C LYS A 79 11.74 6.84 -4.69
N PHE A 80 10.43 6.92 -4.90
CA PHE A 80 9.72 8.20 -4.95
C PHE A 80 9.03 8.61 -3.64
N PHE A 81 8.72 7.66 -2.74
CA PHE A 81 7.97 7.95 -1.52
C PHE A 81 8.80 7.80 -0.25
N SER A 82 8.28 8.36 0.85
CA SER A 82 8.92 8.29 2.16
C SER A 82 9.02 6.85 2.67
N ARG A 83 10.01 6.58 3.53
CA ARG A 83 10.22 5.23 4.10
C ARG A 83 9.00 4.71 4.86
N SER A 84 8.28 5.60 5.57
CA SER A 84 7.06 5.21 6.30
C SER A 84 5.92 4.86 5.34
N PHE A 85 5.72 5.65 4.27
CA PHE A 85 4.75 5.30 3.23
C PHE A 85 5.08 3.96 2.57
N TYR A 86 6.34 3.75 2.18
CA TYR A 86 6.76 2.49 1.57
C TYR A 86 6.57 1.30 2.51
N ASN A 87 6.90 1.42 3.80
CA ASN A 87 6.66 0.35 4.77
C ASN A 87 5.15 0.05 4.91
N GLY A 88 4.31 1.10 4.96
CA GLY A 88 2.85 0.95 4.96
C GLY A 88 2.34 0.24 3.71
N PHE A 89 2.87 0.60 2.53
CA PHE A 89 2.57 -0.07 1.27
C PHE A 89 2.97 -1.56 1.29
N VAL A 90 4.17 -1.88 1.79
CA VAL A 90 4.63 -3.28 1.93
C VAL A 90 3.71 -4.07 2.86
N VAL A 91 3.24 -3.48 3.97
CA VAL A 91 2.25 -4.13 4.84
C VAL A 91 0.93 -4.34 4.11
N ALA A 92 0.43 -3.35 3.38
CA ALA A 92 -0.81 -3.46 2.62
C ALA A 92 -0.73 -4.56 1.53
N VAL A 93 0.37 -4.62 0.79
CA VAL A 93 0.64 -5.69 -0.19
C VAL A 93 0.68 -7.05 0.51
N GLY A 94 1.37 -7.15 1.65
CA GLY A 94 1.44 -8.41 2.40
C GLY A 94 0.08 -8.88 2.94
N LEU A 95 -0.75 -7.95 3.43
CA LEU A 95 -2.11 -8.25 3.86
C LEU A 95 -2.97 -8.69 2.67
N PHE A 96 -2.89 -7.98 1.54
CA PHE A 96 -3.61 -8.37 0.34
C PHE A 96 -3.21 -9.78 -0.10
N LEU A 97 -1.91 -10.08 -0.16
CA LEU A 97 -1.43 -11.39 -0.61
C LEU A 97 -1.80 -12.54 0.35
N SER A 98 -1.91 -12.26 1.65
CA SER A 98 -2.20 -13.30 2.66
C SER A 98 -3.66 -13.40 3.04
N PHE A 99 -4.27 -12.30 3.47
CA PHE A 99 -5.66 -12.26 3.92
C PHE A 99 -6.63 -12.54 2.76
N ASP A 100 -6.38 -12.00 1.56
CA ASP A 100 -7.27 -12.22 0.42
C ASP A 100 -7.33 -13.70 0.03
N ILE A 101 -6.18 -14.36 0.00
CA ILE A 101 -6.10 -15.80 -0.31
C ILE A 101 -6.71 -16.61 0.84
N ALA A 102 -6.28 -16.40 2.08
CA ALA A 102 -6.78 -17.18 3.20
C ALA A 102 -8.29 -17.04 3.41
N VAL A 103 -8.84 -15.83 3.26
CA VAL A 103 -10.26 -15.58 3.51
C VAL A 103 -11.10 -15.78 2.27
N PHE A 104 -10.79 -15.11 1.16
CA PHE A 104 -11.65 -15.20 -0.02
C PHE A 104 -11.42 -16.48 -0.82
N HIS A 105 -10.19 -16.99 -0.90
CA HIS A 105 -9.93 -18.22 -1.66
C HIS A 105 -10.19 -19.48 -0.82
N TRP A 106 -9.75 -19.53 0.43
CA TRP A 106 -9.94 -20.75 1.23
C TRP A 106 -11.28 -20.81 1.97
N VAL A 107 -11.70 -19.72 2.65
CA VAL A 107 -12.96 -19.74 3.43
C VAL A 107 -14.17 -19.58 2.53
N PHE A 108 -14.17 -18.56 1.66
CA PHE A 108 -15.31 -18.29 0.78
C PHE A 108 -15.26 -19.04 -0.55
N GLN A 109 -14.20 -19.81 -0.82
CA GLN A 109 -14.05 -20.61 -2.06
C GLN A 109 -14.23 -19.78 -3.34
N LEU A 110 -13.92 -18.48 -3.28
CA LEU A 110 -14.00 -17.57 -4.41
C LEU A 110 -12.73 -17.72 -5.27
N HIS A 111 -12.67 -18.79 -6.07
CA HIS A 111 -11.55 -19.04 -6.98
C HIS A 111 -11.55 -18.03 -8.15
N ARG A 112 -10.90 -16.87 -7.98
CA ARG A 112 -10.79 -15.86 -9.06
C ARG A 112 -9.55 -16.00 -9.94
N ILE A 113 -8.48 -16.68 -9.51
CA ILE A 113 -7.20 -16.75 -10.28
C ILE A 113 -6.75 -18.19 -10.59
N THR A 114 -6.87 -19.13 -9.64
CA THR A 114 -6.37 -20.51 -9.81
C THR A 114 -7.46 -21.53 -9.47
N ASN A 115 -8.15 -22.05 -10.49
CA ASN A 115 -9.11 -23.15 -10.34
C ASN A 115 -8.49 -24.53 -10.63
N GLY A 116 -7.16 -24.59 -10.83
CA GLY A 116 -6.45 -25.80 -11.20
C GLY A 116 -5.54 -26.33 -10.07
N PRO A 117 -4.90 -27.50 -10.29
CA PRO A 117 -4.00 -28.12 -9.31
C PRO A 117 -2.81 -27.22 -8.91
N GLU A 118 -2.52 -26.18 -9.71
CA GLU A 118 -1.52 -25.16 -9.40
C GLU A 118 -1.86 -24.32 -8.14
N ALA A 119 -3.14 -24.16 -7.82
CA ALA A 119 -3.61 -23.41 -6.65
C ALA A 119 -3.06 -23.99 -5.34
N ASN A 120 -3.05 -25.33 -5.23
CA ASN A 120 -2.73 -26.05 -4.01
C ASN A 120 -1.33 -25.75 -3.47
N TRP A 121 -0.39 -25.36 -4.33
CA TRP A 121 0.97 -25.03 -3.90
C TRP A 121 1.28 -23.53 -4.03
N LEU A 122 0.69 -22.82 -4.99
CA LEU A 122 0.89 -21.36 -5.13
C LEU A 122 0.23 -20.58 -3.98
N GLU A 123 -0.99 -20.94 -3.61
CA GLU A 123 -1.75 -20.19 -2.60
C GLU A 123 -1.05 -20.21 -1.22
N PRO A 124 -0.59 -21.35 -0.67
CA PRO A 124 0.16 -21.34 0.58
C PRO A 124 1.45 -20.50 0.52
N VAL A 125 2.16 -20.53 -0.60
CA VAL A 125 3.39 -19.74 -0.81
C VAL A 125 3.08 -18.24 -0.78
N PHE A 126 1.98 -17.82 -1.41
CA PHE A 126 1.53 -16.43 -1.37
C PHE A 126 1.07 -16.00 0.02
N VAL A 127 0.38 -16.87 0.76
CA VAL A 127 -0.01 -16.59 2.15
C VAL A 127 1.22 -16.39 3.04
N VAL A 128 2.19 -17.30 2.98
CA VAL A 128 3.41 -17.22 3.80
C VAL A 128 4.24 -15.98 3.44
N SER A 129 4.44 -15.72 2.14
CA SER A 129 5.17 -14.53 1.69
C SER A 129 4.46 -13.22 2.08
N GLY A 130 3.12 -13.20 2.03
CA GLY A 130 2.31 -12.08 2.51
C GLY A 130 2.53 -11.79 4.00
N ILE A 131 2.52 -12.84 4.84
CA ILE A 131 2.81 -12.72 6.28
C ILE A 131 4.22 -12.17 6.50
N VAL A 132 5.22 -12.64 5.74
CA VAL A 132 6.59 -12.15 5.81
C VAL A 132 6.66 -10.66 5.45
N PHE A 133 5.96 -10.21 4.42
CA PHE A 133 5.90 -8.79 4.06
C PHE A 133 5.24 -7.93 5.14
N VAL A 134 4.14 -8.38 5.74
CA VAL A 134 3.51 -7.68 6.87
C VAL A 134 4.50 -7.56 8.03
N ALA A 135 5.10 -8.68 8.44
CA ALA A 135 6.05 -8.69 9.54
C ALA A 135 7.26 -7.77 9.27
N HIS A 136 7.78 -7.79 8.04
CA HIS A 136 8.91 -6.97 7.64
C HIS A 136 8.56 -5.47 7.61
N GLY A 137 7.42 -5.09 7.02
CA GLY A 137 6.96 -3.70 6.95
C GLY A 137 6.70 -3.11 8.34
N VAL A 138 6.03 -3.86 9.22
CA VAL A 138 5.78 -3.43 10.61
C VAL A 138 7.08 -3.30 11.41
N LYS A 139 8.00 -4.27 11.30
CA LYS A 139 9.30 -4.20 11.98
C LYS A 139 10.10 -2.98 11.56
N LYS A 140 10.13 -2.66 10.26
CA LYS A 140 10.86 -1.49 9.75
C LYS A 140 10.20 -0.16 10.13
N ASP A 141 8.87 -0.08 10.15
CA ASP A 141 8.19 1.14 10.59
C ASP A 141 8.43 1.41 12.09
N ARG A 142 8.37 0.37 12.93
CA ARG A 142 8.70 0.47 14.37
C ARG A 142 10.14 0.92 14.60
N ALA A 143 11.10 0.36 13.85
CA ALA A 143 12.50 0.76 13.96
C ALA A 143 12.72 2.24 13.60
N LEU A 144 12.01 2.76 12.60
CA LEU A 144 12.10 4.18 12.23
C LEU A 144 11.53 5.10 13.31
N LYS A 145 10.41 4.74 13.94
CA LYS A 145 9.80 5.52 15.03
C LYS A 145 10.71 5.61 16.25
N ASN A 146 11.28 4.48 16.67
CA ASN A 146 12.18 4.42 17.82
C ASN A 146 13.45 5.27 17.63
N THR A 147 13.96 5.39 16.41
CA THR A 147 15.12 6.26 16.12
C THR A 147 14.73 7.74 16.10
N GLY A 148 13.53 8.08 15.62
CA GLY A 148 13.01 9.45 15.62
C GLY A 148 12.77 10.00 17.03
N GLU A 149 12.13 9.23 17.90
CA GLU A 149 11.89 9.66 19.30
C GLU A 149 13.20 9.83 20.08
N ARG A 150 14.24 9.05 19.77
CA ARG A 150 15.54 9.15 20.47
C ARG A 150 16.31 10.43 20.12
N SER A 151 16.13 10.99 18.92
CA SER A 151 16.72 12.30 18.57
C SER A 151 16.05 13.46 19.32
N ASP A 152 14.77 13.35 19.63
CA ASP A 152 14.00 14.43 20.28
C ASP A 152 14.27 14.50 21.79
N VAL A 153 14.70 13.40 22.41
CA VAL A 153 15.03 13.29 23.84
C VAL A 153 16.48 13.71 24.16
N SER A 154 17.31 13.95 23.13
CA SER A 154 18.77 14.17 23.29
C SER A 154 19.21 15.64 23.35
N LEU A 155 18.34 16.60 23.66
CA LEU A 155 18.74 17.98 23.99
C LEU A 155 18.62 18.25 25.50
N PRO A 156 19.57 17.79 26.34
CA PRO A 156 19.91 18.54 27.53
C PRO A 156 20.72 19.78 27.09
N LEU A 157 20.16 20.96 27.38
CA LEU A 157 20.90 22.22 27.45
C LEU A 157 22.07 22.11 28.43
#